data_AF-A0A9N9EIT0-F1
#
_entry.id   AF-A0A9N9EIT0-F1
#
_cell.length_a   1.000
_cell.length_b   1.000
_cell.length_c   1.000
_cell.angle_alpha   90.00
_cell.angle_beta   90.00
_cell.angle_gamma   90.00
#
_symmetry.space_group_name_H-M   'P 1'
#
loop_
_entity.id
_entity.type
_entity.pdbx_description
1 polymer ?
#
loop_
_entity_poly.entity_id
_entity_poly.type
_entity_poly.pdbx_seq_one_letter_code
_entity_poly.pdbx_strand_id
1 'polypeptide(L)'
;EITGLIPKFYDMCENSCICYTGLYETYQSCPLCNSLRYDSKNKSKKVMPYLSIKKRLEIQYNNKIRAEELLYRYRYITNKEIESEDLEDIFDGNMYKDLLEKDFFSDQ
;
A
#
# COMPACT_ATOMS: atom_id res chain seq x y z
N GLU A 1 -10.44 8.82 18.14
CA GLU A 1 -10.56 7.36 18.14
C GLU A 1 -9.37 6.77 17.39
N ILE A 2 -8.60 5.86 18.00
CA ILE A 2 -7.44 5.21 17.37
C ILE A 2 -7.97 3.95 16.68
N THR A 3 -7.60 3.71 15.42
CA THR A 3 -8.16 2.68 14.51
C THR A 3 -8.03 1.22 14.97
N GLY A 4 -7.55 0.94 16.19
CA GLY A 4 -7.38 -0.41 16.73
C GLY A 4 -6.34 -1.27 16.00
N LEU A 5 -5.57 -0.68 15.08
CA LEU A 5 -4.57 -1.38 14.29
C LEU A 5 -3.35 -1.75 15.15
N ILE A 6 -3.13 -3.05 15.31
CA ILE A 6 -1.97 -3.60 16.04
C ILE A 6 -0.92 -4.04 15.01
N PRO A 7 0.33 -3.55 15.09
CA PRO A 7 1.40 -3.98 14.22
C PRO A 7 1.85 -5.41 14.53
N LYS A 8 2.18 -6.17 13.48
CA LYS A 8 2.90 -7.43 13.62
C LYS A 8 4.39 -7.16 13.41
N PHE A 9 5.22 -7.63 14.31
CA PHE A 9 6.68 -7.49 14.19
C PHE A 9 7.25 -8.68 13.44
N TYR A 10 8.08 -8.39 12.45
CA TYR A 10 8.83 -9.40 11.71
C TYR A 10 10.32 -9.18 11.89
N ASP A 11 11.05 -10.28 11.99
CA ASP A 11 12.50 -10.24 12.01
C ASP A 11 13.01 -9.65 10.68
N MET A 12 14.05 -8.84 10.77
CA MET A 12 14.65 -8.17 9.63
C MET A 12 16.16 -8.22 9.76
N CYS A 13 16.86 -8.26 8.62
CA CYS A 13 18.30 -8.08 8.58
C CYS A 13 18.67 -6.75 9.27
N GLU A 14 19.75 -6.74 10.06
CA GLU A 14 20.22 -5.53 10.76
C GLU A 14 20.52 -4.38 9.77
N ASN A 15 21.01 -4.74 8.58
CA ASN A 15 21.27 -3.82 7.47
C ASN A 15 20.05 -3.57 6.58
N SER A 16 18.86 -4.07 6.95
CA SER A 16 17.58 -3.92 6.22
C SER A 16 17.55 -4.49 4.80
N CYS A 17 18.46 -5.41 4.46
CA CYS A 17 18.53 -6.00 3.12
C CYS A 17 17.31 -6.88 2.80
N ILE A 18 16.80 -7.62 3.79
CA ILE A 18 15.63 -8.50 3.68
C ILE A 18 14.83 -8.49 4.98
N CYS A 19 13.56 -8.85 4.88
CA CYS A 19 12.72 -9.28 6.01
C CYS A 19 12.63 -10.81 6.00
N TYR A 20 12.75 -11.46 7.17
CA TYR A 20 12.73 -12.91 7.30
C TYR A 20 11.30 -13.45 7.30
N THR A 21 10.63 -13.32 6.16
CA THR A 21 9.27 -13.79 5.89
C THR A 21 9.22 -14.56 4.57
N GLY A 22 8.18 -15.37 4.36
CA GLY A 22 7.99 -16.13 3.13
C GLY A 22 9.21 -16.97 2.79
N LEU A 23 9.82 -16.74 1.63
CA LEU A 23 10.98 -17.51 1.16
C LEU A 23 12.23 -17.39 2.06
N TYR A 24 12.33 -16.34 2.88
CA TYR A 24 13.42 -16.12 3.83
C TYR A 24 13.08 -16.55 5.26
N GLU A 25 11.90 -17.13 5.50
CA GLU A 25 11.39 -17.39 6.86
C GLU A 25 12.29 -18.31 7.69
N THR A 26 12.93 -19.29 7.04
CA THR A 26 13.81 -20.26 7.71
C THR A 26 15.27 -19.80 7.79
N TYR A 27 15.63 -18.69 7.15
CA TYR A 27 17.01 -18.25 7.03
C TYR A 27 17.53 -17.73 8.38
N GLN A 28 18.76 -18.13 8.72
CA GLN A 28 19.46 -17.74 9.95
C GLN A 28 20.48 -16.63 9.72
N SER A 29 20.81 -16.36 8.46
CA SER A 29 21.68 -15.27 8.03
C SER A 29 21.11 -14.62 6.77
N CYS A 30 21.41 -13.34 6.57
CA CYS A 30 21.01 -12.62 5.39
C CYS A 30 21.78 -13.16 4.17
N PRO A 31 21.11 -13.57 3.08
CA PRO A 31 21.80 -14.06 1.89
C PRO A 31 22.53 -12.96 1.10
N LEU A 32 22.30 -11.68 1.43
CA LEU A 32 22.89 -10.54 0.72
C LEU A 32 24.13 -9.98 1.43
N CYS A 33 24.11 -9.92 2.77
CA CYS A 33 25.21 -9.33 3.55
C CYS A 33 25.78 -10.26 4.62
N ASN A 34 25.35 -11.52 4.67
CA ASN A 34 25.80 -12.57 5.59
C ASN A 34 25.64 -12.26 7.10
N SER A 35 24.98 -11.16 7.45
CA SER A 35 24.68 -10.83 8.84
C SER A 35 23.77 -11.88 9.45
N LEU A 36 24.11 -12.35 10.65
CA LEU A 36 23.24 -13.24 11.42
C LEU A 36 21.90 -12.56 11.75
N ARG A 37 20.81 -13.33 11.66
CA ARG A 37 19.46 -12.89 12.03
C ARG A 37 19.34 -12.60 13.52
N TYR A 38 19.93 -13.45 14.36
CA TYR A 38 19.80 -13.42 15.81
C TYR A 38 21.08 -12.93 16.49
N ASP A 39 20.92 -12.31 17.67
CA ASP A 39 22.00 -11.96 18.59
C ASP A 39 22.40 -13.15 19.49
N SER A 40 23.36 -12.94 20.39
CA SER A 40 23.82 -13.97 21.33
C SER A 40 22.76 -14.41 22.36
N LYS A 41 21.65 -13.69 22.47
CA LYS A 41 20.50 -14.01 23.33
C LYS A 41 19.34 -14.63 22.53
N ASN A 42 19.60 -15.04 21.29
CA ASN A 42 18.62 -15.60 20.37
C ASN A 42 17.44 -14.64 20.05
N LYS A 43 17.68 -13.32 20.11
CA LYS A 43 16.71 -12.29 19.70
C LYS A 43 17.06 -11.75 18.34
N SER A 44 16.06 -11.43 17.52
CA SER A 44 16.34 -10.84 16.21
C SER A 44 17.08 -9.53 16.38
N LYS A 45 18.18 -9.34 15.64
CA LYS A 45 19.00 -8.12 15.73
C LYS A 45 18.24 -6.87 15.31
N LYS A 46 17.23 -7.03 14.44
CA LYS A 46 16.31 -5.96 14.05
C LYS A 46 14.92 -6.55 13.80
N VAL A 47 13.90 -5.76 14.11
CA VAL A 47 12.50 -6.08 13.80
C VAL A 47 11.85 -4.93 13.04
N MET A 48 10.94 -5.25 12.12
CA MET A 48 10.14 -4.28 11.39
C MET A 48 8.67 -4.41 11.82
N PRO A 49 8.02 -3.31 12.26
CA PRO A 49 6.58 -3.30 12.46
C PRO A 49 5.86 -3.28 11.11
N TYR A 50 4.95 -4.22 10.90
CA TYR A 50 4.11 -4.28 9.73
C TYR A 50 2.64 -4.08 10.11
N LEU A 51 2.03 -3.07 9.50
CA LEU A 51 0.59 -2.83 9.55
C LEU A 51 -0.05 -3.43 8.30
N SER A 52 -0.92 -4.43 8.50
CA SER A 52 -1.57 -5.14 7.40
C SER A 52 -2.38 -4.19 6.51
N ILE A 53 -2.03 -4.14 5.22
CA ILE A 53 -2.77 -3.36 4.23
C ILE A 53 -4.22 -3.85 4.17
N LYS A 54 -4.43 -5.17 4.16
CA LYS A 54 -5.77 -5.77 4.18
C LYS A 54 -6.62 -5.25 5.34
N LYS A 55 -6.08 -5.28 6.57
CA LYS A 55 -6.82 -4.77 7.73
C LYS A 55 -7.13 -3.27 7.62
N ARG A 56 -6.19 -2.49 7.09
CA ARG A 56 -6.44 -1.06 6.82
C ARG A 56 -7.60 -0.87 5.85
N LEU A 57 -7.63 -1.64 4.76
CA LEU A 57 -8.72 -1.57 3.78
C LEU A 57 -10.05 -2.02 4.41
N GLU A 58 -10.08 -3.14 5.13
CA GLU A 58 -11.28 -3.61 5.84
C GLU A 58 -11.85 -2.53 6.77
N ILE A 59 -11.01 -1.85 7.55
CA ILE A 59 -11.44 -0.76 8.42
C ILE A 59 -12.04 0.41 7.63
N GLN A 60 -11.40 0.81 6.52
CA GLN A 60 -11.90 1.92 5.71
C GLN A 60 -13.23 1.57 5.06
N TYR A 61 -13.37 0.38 4.47
CA TYR A 61 -14.59 -0.05 3.79
C TYR A 61 -15.74 -0.41 4.74
N ASN A 62 -15.46 -0.79 5.99
CA ASN A 62 -16.49 -1.02 7.01
C ASN A 62 -17.07 0.29 7.57
N ASN A 63 -16.41 1.43 7.37
CA ASN A 63 -16.97 2.73 7.72
C ASN A 63 -17.69 3.32 6.51
N LYS A 64 -19.01 3.50 6.62
CA LYS A 64 -19.85 3.97 5.49
C LYS A 64 -19.36 5.29 4.88
N ILE A 65 -19.02 6.28 5.71
CA ILE A 65 -18.57 7.60 5.24
C ILE A 65 -17.25 7.46 4.49
N ARG A 66 -16.30 6.71 5.05
CA ARG A 66 -15.01 6.45 4.39
C ARG A 66 -15.14 5.65 3.11
N ALA A 67 -16.01 4.64 3.09
CA ALA A 67 -16.29 3.85 1.90
C ALA A 67 -16.85 4.73 0.76
N GLU A 68 -17.71 5.70 1.09
CA GLU A 68 -18.22 6.67 0.11
C GLU A 68 -17.12 7.60 -0.41
N GLU A 69 -16.21 8.08 0.45
CA GLU A 69 -15.04 8.88 0.04
C GLU A 69 -14.09 8.10 -0.88
N LEU A 70 -13.88 6.80 -0.63
CA LEU A 70 -13.01 5.96 -1.46
C LEU A 70 -13.54 5.73 -2.88
N LEU A 71 -14.84 5.93 -3.10
CA LEU A 71 -15.46 5.91 -4.43
C LEU A 71 -15.33 7.25 -5.16
N TYR A 72 -14.57 8.21 -4.64
CA TYR A 72 -14.40 9.56 -5.21
C TYR A 72 -14.16 9.52 -6.71
N ARG A 73 -13.11 8.80 -7.15
CA ARG A 73 -12.75 8.67 -8.56
C ARG A 73 -13.88 8.05 -9.39
N TYR A 74 -14.47 6.96 -8.91
CA TYR A 74 -15.52 6.25 -9.63
C TYR A 74 -16.79 7.11 -9.80
N ARG A 75 -17.10 7.95 -8.80
CA ARG A 75 -18.26 8.85 -8.80
C ARG A 75 -18.00 10.18 -9.49
N TYR A 76 -16.74 10.51 -9.77
CA TYR A 76 -16.38 11.74 -10.44
C TYR A 76 -16.77 11.65 -11.91
N ILE A 77 -17.80 12.40 -12.31
CA ILE A 77 -18.26 12.50 -13.69
C ILE A 77 -17.80 13.85 -14.22
N THR A 78 -16.82 13.85 -15.12
CA THR A 78 -16.41 15.06 -15.85
C THR A 78 -17.50 15.41 -16.84
N ASN A 79 -18.20 16.53 -16.61
CA ASN A 79 -19.15 17.11 -17.58
C ASN A 79 -18.48 18.10 -18.55
N LYS A 80 -17.15 18.22 -18.51
CA LYS A 80 -16.38 19.18 -19.31
C LYS A 80 -15.92 18.57 -20.61
N GLU A 81 -15.96 19.37 -21.67
CA GLU A 81 -15.42 18.99 -22.97
C GLU A 81 -13.93 18.63 -22.88
N ILE A 82 -13.44 17.81 -23.81
CA ILE A 82 -12.05 17.33 -23.84
C ILE A 82 -11.09 18.52 -24.02
N GLU A 83 -11.50 19.58 -24.72
CA GLU A 83 -10.67 20.76 -25.00
C GLU A 83 -10.80 21.89 -23.96
N SER A 84 -11.54 21.68 -22.87
CA SER A 84 -11.68 22.68 -21.80
C SER A 84 -10.36 22.85 -21.03
N GLU A 85 -9.86 24.09 -20.93
CA GLU A 85 -8.70 24.43 -20.10
C GLU A 85 -9.02 24.48 -18.60
N ASP A 86 -10.30 24.37 -18.22
CA ASP A 86 -10.73 24.44 -16.83
C ASP A 86 -10.56 23.09 -16.12
N LEU A 87 -9.49 22.96 -15.34
CA LEU A 87 -9.24 21.79 -14.49
C LEU A 87 -9.83 21.98 -13.09
N GLU A 88 -10.91 21.26 -12.76
CA GLU A 88 -11.42 21.19 -11.38
C GLU A 88 -10.76 20.05 -10.59
N ASP A 89 -10.48 18.94 -11.26
CA ASP A 89 -9.77 17.80 -10.69
C ASP A 89 -8.70 17.25 -11.66
N ILE A 90 -7.82 16.37 -11.15
CA ILE A 90 -6.85 15.64 -11.95
C ILE A 90 -7.52 14.76 -13.03
N PHE A 91 -8.77 14.35 -12.82
CA PHE A 91 -9.54 13.56 -13.79
C PHE A 91 -10.04 14.38 -14.99
N ASP A 92 -10.00 15.71 -14.94
CA ASP A 92 -10.36 16.56 -16.08
C ASP A 92 -9.23 16.67 -17.12
N GLY A 93 -8.01 16.27 -16.77
CA GLY A 93 -6.84 16.42 -17.61
C GLY A 93 -6.89 15.57 -18.89
N ASN A 94 -6.46 16.15 -20.01
CA ASN A 94 -6.47 15.49 -21.33
C ASN A 94 -5.78 14.12 -21.30
N MET A 95 -4.65 13.99 -20.60
CA MET A 95 -3.95 12.70 -20.46
C MET A 95 -4.81 11.64 -19.77
N TYR A 96 -5.62 12.00 -18.76
CA TYR A 96 -6.51 11.04 -18.10
C TYR A 96 -7.65 10.62 -19.03
N LYS A 97 -8.26 11.58 -19.74
CA LYS A 97 -9.30 11.32 -20.75
C LYS A 97 -8.78 10.42 -21.89
N ASP A 98 -7.60 10.70 -22.42
CA ASP A 98 -6.94 9.87 -23.44
C ASP A 98 -6.71 8.42 -22.97
N LEU A 99 -6.39 8.23 -21.69
CA LEU A 99 -6.18 6.90 -21.11
C LEU A 99 -7.51 6.18 -20.85
N LEU A 100 -8.58 6.89 -20.51
CA LEU A 100 -9.92 6.34 -20.42
C LEU A 100 -10.42 5.83 -21.77
N GLU A 101 -10.25 6.60 -22.84
CA GLU A 101 -10.63 6.18 -24.20
C GLU A 101 -9.89 4.93 -24.67
N LYS A 102 -8.66 4.73 -24.17
CA LYS A 102 -7.84 3.55 -24.43
C LYS A 102 -8.13 2.38 -23.49
N ASP A 103 -9.18 2.47 -22.67
CA ASP A 103 -9.64 1.40 -21.78
C ASP A 103 -8.62 1.02 -20.67
N PHE A 104 -7.66 1.90 -20.34
CA PHE A 104 -6.67 1.64 -19.26
C PHE A 104 -7.25 1.75 -17.85
N PHE A 105 -8.50 2.19 -17.74
CA PHE A 105 -9.15 2.55 -16.48
C PHE A 105 -10.59 2.04 -16.40
N SER A 106 -10.98 1.08 -17.24
CA SER A 106 -12.27 0.41 -17.06
C SER A 106 -12.23 -0.55 -15.87
N ASP A 107 -13.37 -0.66 -15.19
CA ASP A 107 -13.56 -1.53 -14.04
C ASP A 107 -13.99 -2.97 -14.44
N GLN A 108 -13.61 -3.45 -15.64
CA GLN A 108 -13.95 -4.81 -16.11
C GLN A 108 -13.36 -5.91 -15.22
#